data_AF-G4YVG0-F1
#
_entry.id   AF-G4YVG0-F1
#
_cell.length_a   1.000
_cell.length_b   1.000
_cell.length_c   1.000
_cell.angle_alpha   90.00
_cell.angle_beta   90.00
_cell.angle_gamma   90.00
#
_symmetry.space_group_name_H-M   'P 1'
#
loop_
_entity.id
_entity.type
_entity.pdbx_description
1 polymer ?
#
loop_
_entity_poly.entity_id
_entity_poly.type
_entity_poly.pdbx_seq_one_letter_code
_entity_poly.pdbx_strand_id
1 'polypeptide(L)'
;MNRALTERVTQLESQRDVGQGDSSTSLPAPVVAPQSHCEDSATVSKSCGSKALPKGPAAIWFDWYAKTPRMWDVCADRQKKSAYKHTVNYMKLFLPNGFALDPSAPDYTDQVVRTGIEAEAGMYRFFEEHGVKSKRGSAVLKQLRKFFRESKLNSLVDAYRAPVAVAGVTDPAPKETQELFTRK
;
A
#
# COMPACT_ATOMS: atom_id res chain seq x y z
N MET A 1 -5.71 -6.39 37.42
CA MET A 1 -6.71 -5.65 36.61
C MET A 1 -6.19 -4.24 36.35
N ASN A 2 -6.52 -3.61 35.23
CA ASN A 2 -5.91 -2.33 34.81
C ASN A 2 -6.72 -1.11 35.29
N ARG A 3 -6.20 -0.38 36.29
CA ARG A 3 -6.83 0.81 36.90
C ARG A 3 -7.22 1.89 35.87
N ALA A 4 -6.34 2.11 34.88
CA ALA A 4 -6.52 3.04 33.76
C ALA A 4 -7.60 2.65 32.71
N LEU A 5 -8.41 1.62 32.97
CA LEU A 5 -9.69 1.41 32.28
C LEU A 5 -10.85 2.02 33.07
N THR A 6 -10.91 1.80 34.39
CA THR A 6 -11.95 2.33 35.28
C THR A 6 -12.01 3.86 35.22
N GLU A 7 -10.87 4.53 35.37
CA GLU A 7 -10.75 6.00 35.36
C GLU A 7 -11.32 6.62 34.05
N ARG A 8 -11.14 5.95 32.91
CA ARG A 8 -11.62 6.43 31.60
C ARG A 8 -13.10 6.15 31.34
N VAL A 9 -13.73 5.20 32.05
CA VAL A 9 -15.18 5.00 31.98
C VAL A 9 -15.88 6.12 32.76
N THR A 10 -15.48 6.34 34.02
CA THR A 10 -16.03 7.40 34.88
C THR A 10 -15.95 8.78 34.23
N GLN A 11 -14.84 9.09 33.56
CA GLN A 11 -14.66 10.37 32.86
C GLN A 11 -15.58 10.54 31.61
N LEU A 12 -16.09 9.45 31.03
CA LEU A 12 -17.05 9.48 29.91
C LEU A 12 -18.52 9.49 30.35
N GLU A 13 -18.79 9.12 31.60
CA GLU A 13 -20.12 9.18 32.21
C GLU A 13 -20.40 10.60 32.71
N SER A 14 -19.43 11.24 33.38
CA SER A 14 -19.50 12.65 33.84
C SER A 14 -19.67 13.71 32.72
N GLN A 15 -19.61 13.32 31.44
CA GLN A 15 -19.76 14.22 30.28
C GLN A 15 -21.12 14.05 29.56
N ARG A 16 -22.05 13.23 30.09
CA ARG A 16 -23.37 13.03 29.48
C ARG A 16 -24.53 13.71 30.18
N ASP A 17 -24.31 14.32 31.35
CA ASP A 17 -25.36 14.84 32.23
C ASP A 17 -25.44 16.39 32.25
N VAL A 18 -25.38 17.02 31.07
CA VAL A 18 -25.70 18.44 30.90
C VAL A 18 -26.62 18.60 29.70
N GLY A 19 -27.93 18.61 29.95
CA GLY A 19 -28.98 18.81 28.95
C GLY A 19 -29.94 19.92 29.32
N GLN A 20 -29.81 21.08 28.66
CA GLN A 20 -30.68 22.26 28.66
C GLN A 20 -30.22 23.14 27.46
N GLY A 21 -31.04 23.98 26.81
CA GLY A 21 -32.46 24.33 26.95
C GLY A 21 -32.92 25.08 25.69
N ASP A 22 -34.18 25.53 25.62
CA ASP A 22 -34.85 25.89 24.35
C ASP A 22 -34.92 27.42 24.03
N SER A 23 -35.25 27.72 22.76
CA SER A 23 -36.05 28.87 22.25
C SER A 23 -35.44 30.25 21.89
N SER A 24 -35.38 30.48 20.57
CA SER A 24 -36.03 31.59 19.81
C SER A 24 -35.60 33.08 19.93
N THR A 25 -35.30 33.74 18.78
CA THR A 25 -36.07 34.90 18.21
C THR A 25 -35.35 35.73 17.09
N SER A 26 -36.09 36.08 16.02
CA SER A 26 -35.90 37.15 14.99
C SER A 26 -34.97 36.99 13.75
N LEU A 27 -35.44 37.63 12.66
CA LEU A 27 -34.84 37.97 11.35
C LEU A 27 -34.80 39.52 11.21
N PRO A 28 -34.41 40.20 10.08
CA PRO A 28 -34.00 39.79 8.71
C PRO A 28 -32.56 40.31 8.36
N ALA A 29 -32.05 40.62 7.15
CA ALA A 29 -32.57 40.79 5.77
C ALA A 29 -31.46 40.57 4.69
N PRO A 30 -31.78 40.44 3.37
CA PRO A 30 -30.80 40.12 2.31
C PRO A 30 -30.38 41.30 1.40
N VAL A 31 -29.11 41.32 0.93
CA VAL A 31 -28.60 42.26 -0.10
C VAL A 31 -27.60 41.59 -1.07
N VAL A 32 -28.04 41.49 -2.34
CA VAL A 32 -27.34 41.78 -3.63
C VAL A 32 -25.81 41.53 -3.78
N ALA A 33 -25.45 40.82 -4.87
CA ALA A 33 -24.11 40.58 -5.44
C ALA A 33 -23.68 41.75 -6.41
N PRO A 34 -22.55 41.76 -7.17
CA PRO A 34 -21.66 40.65 -7.57
C PRO A 34 -20.15 41.02 -7.72
N GLN A 35 -19.44 40.18 -8.48
CA GLN A 35 -18.20 40.41 -9.27
C GLN A 35 -16.91 39.67 -8.85
N SER A 36 -16.21 39.29 -9.91
CA SER A 36 -15.04 38.43 -10.04
C SER A 36 -13.72 39.03 -9.56
N HIS A 37 -12.83 38.17 -9.07
CA HIS A 37 -11.43 38.20 -9.50
C HIS A 37 -10.94 36.77 -9.78
N CYS A 38 -10.01 36.61 -10.71
CA CYS A 38 -9.50 35.32 -11.17
C CYS A 38 -7.97 35.32 -11.19
N GLU A 39 -7.36 34.85 -10.10
CA GLU A 39 -5.90 34.77 -9.98
C GLU A 39 -5.48 33.35 -9.59
N ASP A 40 -4.43 32.88 -10.26
CA ASP A 40 -3.79 31.59 -10.01
C ASP A 40 -3.03 31.60 -8.67
N SER A 41 -3.03 30.47 -7.98
CA SER A 41 -2.18 30.21 -6.82
C SER A 41 -2.08 28.71 -6.58
N ALA A 42 -1.03 28.11 -7.12
CA ALA A 42 -0.70 26.70 -6.99
C ALA A 42 -0.66 26.24 -5.51
N THR A 43 -1.75 25.62 -5.04
CA THR A 43 -1.84 25.11 -3.67
C THR A 43 -1.11 23.77 -3.54
N VAL A 44 0.12 23.86 -3.02
CA VAL A 44 0.97 22.71 -2.68
C VAL A 44 0.16 21.66 -1.92
N SER A 45 -0.05 20.50 -2.54
CA SER A 45 -0.86 19.40 -2.00
C SER A 45 -0.20 18.73 -0.80
N LYS A 46 -0.38 19.33 0.38
CA LYS A 46 0.23 18.88 1.64
C LYS A 46 -0.38 17.57 2.15
N SER A 47 0.47 16.56 2.20
CA SER A 47 0.56 15.55 3.28
C SER A 47 -0.72 14.80 3.71
N CYS A 48 -0.77 13.51 3.33
CA CYS A 48 -1.15 12.41 4.22
C CYS A 48 -2.51 12.51 4.95
N GLY A 49 -3.61 12.75 4.21
CA GLY A 49 -4.96 12.93 4.75
C GLY A 49 -6.03 11.97 4.20
N SER A 50 -5.86 10.65 4.30
CA SER A 50 -6.94 9.69 3.92
C SER A 50 -6.87 8.37 4.68
N LYS A 51 -8.02 7.90 5.18
CA LYS A 51 -8.21 6.54 5.73
C LYS A 51 -8.24 5.52 4.59
N ALA A 52 -7.09 5.27 3.96
CA ALA A 52 -7.00 4.33 2.84
C ALA A 52 -7.41 2.91 3.28
N LEU A 53 -8.25 2.27 2.45
CA LEU A 53 -8.47 0.82 2.44
C LEU A 53 -7.12 0.09 2.54
N PRO A 54 -7.01 -1.07 3.23
CA PRO A 54 -5.75 -1.80 3.34
C PRO A 54 -5.17 -2.11 1.95
N LYS A 55 -4.17 -1.31 1.53
CA LYS A 55 -3.53 -1.37 0.20
C LYS A 55 -3.22 -2.83 -0.14
N GLY A 56 -3.83 -3.32 -1.23
CA GLY A 56 -3.55 -4.66 -1.75
C GLY A 56 -2.10 -4.77 -2.23
N PRO A 57 -1.54 -5.99 -2.32
CA PRO A 57 -0.31 -6.28 -3.05
C PRO A 57 -0.10 -5.43 -4.32
N ALA A 58 -1.08 -5.34 -5.23
CA ALA A 58 -0.98 -4.55 -6.46
C ALA A 58 -0.78 -3.04 -6.18
N ALA A 59 -1.40 -2.51 -5.12
CA ALA A 59 -1.24 -1.12 -4.72
C ALA A 59 0.05 -0.87 -3.91
N ILE A 60 0.64 -1.92 -3.32
CA ILE A 60 1.99 -1.91 -2.72
C ILE A 60 3.05 -1.94 -3.83
N TRP A 61 2.83 -2.73 -4.89
CA TRP A 61 3.62 -2.73 -6.12
C TRP A 61 3.60 -1.36 -6.81
N PHE A 62 2.42 -0.76 -6.98
CA PHE A 62 2.30 0.61 -7.48
C PHE A 62 3.00 1.65 -6.60
N ASP A 63 2.78 1.62 -5.28
CA ASP A 63 3.46 2.55 -4.37
C ASP A 63 4.99 2.39 -4.44
N TRP A 64 5.49 1.18 -4.70
CA TRP A 64 6.92 0.93 -4.91
C TRP A 64 7.43 1.46 -6.26
N TYR A 65 6.75 1.09 -7.36
CA TYR A 65 7.25 1.25 -8.74
C TYR A 65 6.70 2.46 -9.52
N ALA A 66 5.67 3.17 -9.07
CA ALA A 66 5.13 4.34 -9.79
C ALA A 66 5.07 5.63 -8.93
N LYS A 67 5.24 5.53 -7.62
CA LYS A 67 5.18 6.71 -6.74
C LYS A 67 6.43 7.60 -6.91
N THR A 68 6.19 8.90 -7.03
CA THR A 68 7.22 9.95 -7.01
C THR A 68 7.14 10.75 -5.69
N PRO A 69 8.27 11.01 -5.01
CA PRO A 69 9.56 10.32 -5.15
C PRO A 69 9.45 8.84 -4.78
N ARG A 70 10.41 8.01 -5.23
CA ARG A 70 10.36 6.55 -5.10
C ARG A 70 10.30 6.12 -3.63
N MET A 71 9.55 5.05 -3.34
CA MET A 71 9.45 4.51 -1.98
C MET A 71 10.77 3.95 -1.44
N TRP A 72 11.70 3.54 -2.31
CA TRP A 72 13.04 3.15 -1.89
C TRP A 72 13.95 4.35 -1.58
N ASP A 73 13.69 5.54 -2.11
CA ASP A 73 14.49 6.75 -1.84
C ASP A 73 14.01 7.46 -0.56
N VAL A 74 12.72 7.82 -0.48
CA VAL A 74 12.21 8.85 0.46
C VAL A 74 11.36 8.29 1.61
N CYS A 75 11.13 6.98 1.72
CA CYS A 75 10.33 6.41 2.80
C CYS A 75 11.09 6.37 4.15
N ALA A 76 10.88 7.40 4.97
CA ALA A 76 11.45 7.52 6.33
C ALA A 76 11.00 6.41 7.31
N ASP A 77 9.79 5.87 7.13
CA ASP A 77 9.33 4.69 7.86
C ASP A 77 10.06 3.44 7.34
N ARG A 78 11.19 3.11 7.99
CA ARG A 78 12.02 1.95 7.69
C ARG A 78 11.24 0.63 7.78
N GLN A 79 10.24 0.53 8.66
CA GLN A 79 9.43 -0.67 8.83
C GLN A 79 8.44 -0.85 7.67
N LYS A 80 7.76 0.22 7.24
CA LYS A 80 6.93 0.22 6.03
C LYS A 80 7.77 -0.03 4.77
N LYS A 81 8.92 0.65 4.62
CA LYS A 81 9.86 0.44 3.50
C LYS A 81 10.32 -1.02 3.42
N SER A 82 10.69 -1.64 4.54
CA SER A 82 11.00 -3.08 4.61
C SER A 82 9.80 -3.97 4.26
N ALA A 83 8.61 -3.69 4.81
CA ALA A 83 7.40 -4.48 4.52
C ALA A 83 7.01 -4.41 3.04
N TYR A 84 7.11 -3.24 2.42
CA TYR A 84 6.83 -3.05 0.99
C TYR A 84 7.90 -3.77 0.16
N LYS A 85 9.20 -3.58 0.45
CA LYS A 85 10.32 -4.29 -0.20
C LYS A 85 10.09 -5.81 -0.24
N HIS A 86 9.82 -6.43 0.91
CA HIS A 86 9.63 -7.88 0.95
C HIS A 86 8.35 -8.33 0.24
N THR A 87 7.26 -7.56 0.34
CA THR A 87 6.00 -7.88 -0.37
C THR A 87 6.21 -7.85 -1.88
N VAL A 88 6.83 -6.78 -2.39
CA VAL A 88 7.12 -6.61 -3.83
C VAL A 88 8.07 -7.68 -4.34
N ASN A 89 9.15 -7.99 -3.63
CA ASN A 89 10.04 -9.07 -4.06
C ASN A 89 9.33 -10.43 -4.12
N TYR A 90 8.51 -10.77 -3.12
CA TYR A 90 7.69 -11.99 -3.19
C TYR A 90 6.69 -11.96 -4.35
N MET A 91 6.11 -10.80 -4.71
CA MET A 91 5.20 -10.68 -5.86
C MET A 91 5.87 -11.04 -7.19
N LYS A 92 7.17 -10.73 -7.37
CA LYS A 92 7.93 -11.08 -8.59
C LYS A 92 7.95 -12.58 -8.90
N LEU A 93 7.85 -13.42 -7.87
CA LEU A 93 7.81 -14.88 -8.00
C LEU A 93 6.54 -15.40 -8.69
N PHE A 94 5.49 -14.58 -8.78
CA PHE A 94 4.21 -14.96 -9.41
C PHE A 94 4.07 -14.43 -10.85
N LEU A 95 5.15 -13.91 -11.42
CA LEU A 95 5.26 -13.48 -12.81
C LEU A 95 6.11 -14.51 -13.58
N PRO A 96 5.51 -15.58 -14.15
CA PRO A 96 6.24 -16.74 -14.64
C PRO A 96 7.14 -16.42 -15.84
N ASN A 97 6.79 -15.39 -16.60
CA ASN A 97 7.56 -14.92 -17.77
C ASN A 97 8.58 -13.82 -17.41
N GLY A 98 8.76 -13.50 -16.13
CA GLY A 98 9.47 -12.29 -15.70
C GLY A 98 8.63 -11.03 -15.89
N PHE A 99 9.29 -9.87 -15.90
CA PHE A 99 8.67 -8.56 -16.17
C PHE A 99 9.70 -7.53 -16.63
N ALA A 100 9.31 -6.60 -17.48
CA ALA A 100 10.11 -5.43 -17.81
C ALA A 100 9.35 -4.16 -17.45
N LEU A 101 10.01 -3.22 -16.76
CA LEU A 101 9.46 -1.92 -16.38
C LEU A 101 10.52 -0.84 -16.63
N ASP A 102 10.43 -0.16 -17.78
CA ASP A 102 11.32 0.96 -18.12
C ASP A 102 10.73 2.31 -17.65
N PRO A 103 11.35 3.01 -16.68
CA PRO A 103 10.92 4.34 -16.23
C PRO A 103 10.88 5.43 -17.33
N SER A 104 11.49 5.16 -18.48
CA SER A 104 11.55 6.07 -19.64
C SER A 104 10.34 5.90 -20.58
N ALA A 105 9.59 4.80 -20.45
CA ALA A 105 8.47 4.49 -21.33
C ALA A 105 7.25 5.40 -21.06
N PRO A 106 6.55 5.89 -22.10
CA PRO A 106 5.40 6.79 -21.91
C PRO A 106 4.22 6.11 -21.21
N ASP A 107 4.07 4.78 -21.33
CA ASP A 107 3.04 3.99 -20.65
C ASP A 107 3.55 3.34 -19.34
N TYR A 108 4.72 3.74 -18.81
CA TYR A 108 5.34 3.13 -17.62
C TYR A 108 4.38 2.92 -16.45
N THR A 109 3.55 3.92 -16.14
CA THR A 109 2.55 3.85 -15.06
C THR A 109 1.54 2.72 -15.30
N ASP A 110 1.10 2.53 -16.55
CA ASP A 110 0.15 1.50 -16.94
C ASP A 110 0.81 0.12 -16.99
N GLN A 111 2.08 0.02 -17.39
CA GLN A 111 2.88 -1.20 -17.22
C GLN A 111 2.96 -1.60 -15.73
N VAL A 112 3.30 -0.66 -14.84
CA VAL A 112 3.37 -0.90 -13.39
C VAL A 112 2.04 -1.38 -12.82
N VAL A 113 0.92 -0.77 -13.23
CA VAL A 113 -0.43 -1.20 -12.80
C VAL A 113 -0.75 -2.62 -13.32
N ARG A 114 -0.53 -2.87 -14.61
CA ARG A 114 -0.81 -4.16 -15.28
C ARG A 114 -0.04 -5.30 -14.64
N THR A 115 1.28 -5.17 -14.51
CA THR A 115 2.16 -6.17 -13.86
C THR A 115 1.84 -6.32 -12.38
N GLY A 116 1.47 -5.24 -11.67
CA GLY A 116 1.08 -5.31 -10.27
C GLY A 116 -0.21 -6.12 -10.03
N ILE A 117 -1.18 -6.00 -10.94
CA ILE A 117 -2.43 -6.79 -10.92
C ILE A 117 -2.15 -8.26 -11.28
N GLU A 118 -1.34 -8.52 -12.30
CA GLU A 118 -0.96 -9.89 -12.70
C GLU A 118 -0.26 -10.63 -11.55
N ALA A 119 0.73 -10.00 -10.92
CA ALA A 119 1.45 -10.56 -9.78
C ALA A 119 0.56 -10.76 -8.54
N GLU A 120 -0.41 -9.87 -8.30
CA GLU A 120 -1.40 -10.03 -7.23
C GLU A 120 -2.34 -11.22 -7.50
N ALA A 121 -2.81 -11.37 -8.74
CA ALA A 121 -3.67 -12.49 -9.15
C ALA A 121 -2.94 -13.84 -9.05
N GLY A 122 -1.72 -13.93 -9.57
CA GLY A 122 -0.88 -15.14 -9.46
C GLY A 122 -0.57 -15.51 -8.01
N MET A 123 -0.31 -14.51 -7.16
CA MET A 123 -0.10 -14.71 -5.72
C MET A 123 -1.37 -15.24 -5.03
N TYR A 124 -2.55 -14.69 -5.31
CA TYR A 124 -3.79 -15.19 -4.70
C TYR A 124 -4.19 -16.58 -5.21
N ARG A 125 -3.99 -16.89 -6.50
CA ARG A 125 -4.20 -18.25 -7.02
C ARG A 125 -3.34 -19.27 -6.27
N PHE A 126 -2.06 -18.96 -6.07
CA PHE A 126 -1.16 -19.80 -5.27
C PHE A 126 -1.60 -19.95 -3.79
N PHE A 127 -2.21 -18.91 -3.20
CA PHE A 127 -2.79 -19.01 -1.85
C PHE A 127 -3.96 -19.99 -1.82
N GLU A 128 -4.83 -19.96 -2.83
CA GLU A 128 -6.00 -20.84 -2.96
C GLU A 128 -5.59 -22.30 -3.25
N GLU A 129 -4.63 -22.52 -4.15
CA GLU A 129 -3.96 -23.80 -4.40
C GLU A 129 -3.41 -24.43 -3.09
N HIS A 130 -2.98 -23.59 -2.13
CA HIS A 130 -2.47 -24.00 -0.82
C HIS A 130 -3.49 -23.90 0.33
N GLY A 131 -4.79 -23.82 0.02
CA GLY A 131 -5.89 -23.82 0.99
C GLY A 131 -6.02 -22.57 1.86
N VAL A 132 -5.34 -21.47 1.51
CA VAL A 132 -5.33 -20.22 2.28
C VAL A 132 -6.44 -19.28 1.80
N LYS A 133 -7.57 -19.32 2.51
CA LYS A 133 -8.69 -18.37 2.33
C LYS A 133 -8.22 -16.90 2.50
N SER A 134 -8.88 -16.02 1.76
CA SER A 134 -8.55 -14.60 1.52
C SER A 134 -7.78 -13.89 2.65
N LYS A 135 -6.62 -13.29 2.30
CA LYS A 135 -5.80 -12.46 3.17
C LYS A 135 -5.61 -11.07 2.58
N ARG A 136 -5.61 -10.03 3.41
CA ARG A 136 -5.44 -8.64 2.97
C ARG A 136 -4.42 -7.90 3.84
N GLY A 137 -3.77 -6.86 3.29
CA GLY A 137 -2.78 -6.05 3.99
C GLY A 137 -1.66 -6.86 4.65
N SER A 138 -1.33 -6.55 5.91
CA SER A 138 -0.21 -7.15 6.65
C SER A 138 -0.30 -8.67 6.87
N ALA A 139 -1.48 -9.28 6.67
CA ALA A 139 -1.64 -10.73 6.71
C ALA A 139 -1.01 -11.45 5.51
N VAL A 140 -0.90 -10.77 4.35
CA VAL A 140 -0.31 -11.34 3.13
C VAL A 140 1.19 -11.58 3.31
N LEU A 141 1.95 -10.57 3.73
CA LEU A 141 3.39 -10.70 3.97
C LEU A 141 3.72 -11.74 5.07
N LYS A 142 2.86 -11.87 6.09
CA LYS A 142 2.97 -12.93 7.10
C LYS A 142 2.80 -14.33 6.48
N GLN A 143 1.92 -14.48 5.49
CA GLN A 143 1.72 -15.75 4.77
C GLN A 143 2.86 -16.06 3.79
N LEU A 144 3.35 -15.07 3.03
CA LEU A 144 4.49 -15.26 2.11
C LEU A 144 5.74 -15.71 2.87
N ARG A 145 6.03 -15.09 4.02
CA ARG A 145 7.09 -15.53 4.95
C ARG A 145 6.83 -16.91 5.58
N LYS A 146 5.59 -17.37 5.67
CA LYS A 146 5.26 -18.75 6.07
C LYS A 146 5.61 -19.72 4.95
N PHE A 147 5.11 -19.49 3.74
CA PHE A 147 5.39 -20.34 2.57
C PHE A 147 6.88 -20.42 2.22
N PHE A 148 7.63 -19.33 2.35
CA PHE A 148 9.09 -19.33 2.14
C PHE A 148 9.83 -20.24 3.14
N ARG A 149 9.48 -20.18 4.43
CA ARG A 149 10.06 -21.06 5.47
C ARG A 149 9.61 -22.51 5.34
N GLU A 150 8.47 -22.76 4.70
CA GLU A 150 7.95 -24.09 4.38
C GLU A 150 8.44 -24.59 3.00
N SER A 151 9.41 -23.92 2.37
CA SER A 151 9.96 -24.26 1.03
C SER A 151 8.95 -24.28 -0.12
N LYS A 152 7.70 -23.89 0.11
CA LYS A 152 6.60 -23.94 -0.89
C LYS A 152 6.79 -22.97 -2.05
N LEU A 153 7.59 -21.92 -1.86
CA LEU A 153 7.94 -20.98 -2.93
C LEU A 153 9.17 -21.42 -3.75
N ASN A 154 9.83 -22.54 -3.44
CA ASN A 154 11.12 -22.88 -4.05
C ASN A 154 11.04 -23.10 -5.56
N SER A 155 9.97 -23.72 -6.05
CA SER A 155 9.71 -23.88 -7.50
C SER A 155 9.57 -22.53 -8.21
N LEU A 156 8.87 -21.58 -7.59
CA LEU A 156 8.72 -20.21 -8.10
C LEU A 156 10.03 -19.41 -8.01
N VAL A 157 10.84 -19.63 -6.98
CA VAL A 157 12.19 -19.03 -6.85
C VAL A 157 13.12 -19.55 -7.96
N ASP A 158 13.08 -20.84 -8.27
CA ASP A 158 13.89 -21.43 -9.33
C ASP A 158 13.39 -20.98 -10.71
N ALA A 159 12.07 -20.97 -10.93
CA ALA A 159 11.45 -20.43 -12.15
C ALA A 159 11.79 -18.96 -12.37
N TYR A 160 11.75 -18.12 -11.32
CA TYR A 160 12.11 -16.69 -11.41
C TYR A 160 13.60 -16.45 -11.68
N ARG A 161 14.49 -17.32 -11.17
CA ARG A 161 15.95 -17.20 -11.40
C ARG A 161 16.33 -17.39 -12.87
N ALA A 162 15.60 -18.20 -13.64
CA ALA A 162 15.94 -18.46 -15.05
C ALA A 162 15.77 -17.21 -15.96
N PRO A 163 14.61 -16.51 -16.01
CA PRO A 163 14.48 -15.25 -16.74
C PRO A 163 15.47 -14.16 -16.27
N VAL A 164 15.74 -14.07 -14.96
CA VAL A 164 16.74 -13.13 -14.41
C VAL A 164 18.14 -13.42 -14.96
N ALA A 165 18.54 -14.68 -15.07
CA ALA A 165 19.83 -15.07 -15.65
C ALA A 165 19.93 -14.83 -17.17
N VAL A 166 18.80 -14.80 -17.87
CA VAL A 166 18.69 -14.57 -19.33
C VAL A 166 18.34 -13.10 -19.66
N ALA A 167 18.40 -12.21 -18.67
CA ALA A 167 18.06 -10.77 -18.79
C ALA A 167 16.61 -10.47 -19.25
N GLY A 168 15.69 -11.44 -19.12
CA GLY A 168 14.26 -11.26 -19.36
C GLY A 168 13.52 -10.51 -18.23
N VAL A 169 14.25 -9.90 -17.29
CA VAL A 169 13.69 -9.10 -16.19
C VAL A 169 14.38 -7.74 -16.11
N THR A 170 13.62 -6.67 -16.35
CA THR A 170 14.07 -5.28 -16.18
C THR A 170 13.39 -4.69 -14.95
N ASP A 171 14.10 -4.75 -13.82
CA ASP A 171 13.65 -4.23 -12.53
C ASP A 171 14.34 -2.87 -12.22
N PRO A 172 13.59 -1.74 -12.24
CA PRO A 172 14.16 -0.41 -12.00
C PRO A 172 14.39 -0.08 -10.52
N ALA A 173 14.11 -0.99 -9.59
CA ALA A 173 14.45 -0.80 -8.19
C ALA A 173 15.94 -1.13 -7.93
N PRO A 174 16.69 -0.35 -7.11
CA PRO A 174 18.12 -0.58 -6.86
C PRO A 174 18.43 -2.00 -6.38
N LYS A 175 19.58 -2.56 -6.77
CA LYS A 175 19.93 -3.98 -6.57
C LYS A 175 19.94 -4.39 -5.09
N GLU A 176 20.28 -3.46 -4.19
CA GLU A 176 20.29 -3.62 -2.73
C GLU A 176 18.87 -3.80 -2.15
N THR A 177 17.85 -3.46 -2.95
CA THR A 177 16.43 -3.66 -2.63
C THR A 177 15.84 -4.92 -3.25
N GLN A 178 16.55 -5.56 -4.18
CA GLN A 178 16.15 -6.82 -4.80
C GLN A 178 16.56 -7.98 -3.90
N GLU A 179 15.59 -8.66 -3.28
CA GLU A 179 15.88 -9.79 -2.37
C GLU A 179 16.31 -11.01 -3.20
N LEU A 180 17.61 -11.31 -3.20
CA LEU A 180 18.10 -12.59 -3.66
C LEU A 180 17.60 -13.67 -2.69
N PHE A 181 16.62 -14.47 -3.12
CA PHE A 181 16.03 -15.56 -2.35
C PHE A 181 17.04 -16.68 -2.08
N THR A 182 17.93 -16.47 -1.11
CA THR A 182 18.90 -17.45 -0.65
C THR A 182 18.20 -18.56 0.12
N ARG A 183 18.56 -19.81 -0.21
CA ARG A 183 18.12 -20.98 0.55
C ARG A 183 18.88 -21.01 1.89
N LYS A 184 18.24 -21.59 2.90
CA LYS A 184 18.88 -21.99 4.16
C LYS A 184 19.15 -23.49 4.13
#